data_AF-C0CME8-F1
#
_entry.id   AF-C0CME8-F1
#
_cell.length_a   1.000
_cell.length_b   1.000
_cell.length_c   1.000
_cell.angle_alpha   90.00
_cell.angle_beta   90.00
_cell.angle_gamma   90.00
#
_symmetry.space_group_name_H-M   'P 1'
#
loop_
_entity.id
_entity.type
_entity.pdbx_description
1 polymer ?
#
loop_
_entity_poly.entity_id
_entity_poly.type
_entity_poly.pdbx_seq_one_letter_code
_entity_poly.pdbx_strand_id
1 'polypeptide(L)'
;MKLNTYEQEMLSGKHGEAKRVAMKILSRMGEIYGAEEMISVESAHIDGCSYSAVWDAGLDFAEKMEKLGGQVAVPTSLNITSRDIREWEKFQVPVGFAKKCERMENAYINMGCIPTWTCSPYQYGNVPRFGTHIAWAESNAVNYANSILGARTERYGDLIDLCCALVGRAPYMGLHKTENRAAKVVYDISQIPMKYLEDPSAFAVLGYLVGKDVKEEIPAVVGAESFVGKEHLKAFSAASAASGSVGMFHVIGCTPEARTLKEATQGKEDTRNVAVDEEMYWHAYEE
;
A
#
# COMPACT_ATOMS: atom_id res chain seq x y z
N MET A 1 -18.04 3.96 -15.97
CA MET A 1 -16.83 3.14 -16.22
C MET A 1 -17.06 2.27 -17.47
N LYS A 2 -16.09 2.23 -18.38
CA LYS A 2 -16.08 1.40 -19.59
C LYS A 2 -15.39 0.07 -19.27
N LEU A 3 -16.02 -1.04 -19.63
CA LEU A 3 -15.48 -2.38 -19.44
C LEU A 3 -15.23 -3.05 -20.77
N ASN A 4 -14.05 -3.66 -20.93
CA ASN A 4 -13.75 -4.46 -22.12
C ASN A 4 -14.52 -5.80 -22.11
N THR A 5 -14.44 -6.54 -23.21
CA THR A 5 -15.16 -7.82 -23.36
C THR A 5 -14.82 -8.81 -22.24
N TYR A 6 -13.56 -8.92 -21.84
CA TYR A 6 -13.13 -9.86 -20.80
C TYR A 6 -13.71 -9.49 -19.42
N GLU A 7 -13.74 -8.20 -19.09
CA GLU A 7 -14.36 -7.68 -17.87
C GLU A 7 -15.89 -7.84 -17.85
N GLN A 8 -16.56 -7.64 -19.00
CA GLN A 8 -17.99 -7.89 -19.13
C GLN A 8 -18.33 -9.38 -18.97
N GLU A 9 -17.50 -10.27 -19.52
CA GLU A 9 -17.65 -11.71 -19.30
C GLU A 9 -17.47 -12.12 -17.84
N MET A 10 -16.56 -11.45 -17.10
CA MET A 10 -16.45 -11.67 -15.66
C MET A 10 -17.71 -11.23 -14.92
N LEU A 11 -18.26 -10.05 -15.24
CA LEU A 11 -19.52 -9.56 -14.68
C LEU A 11 -20.74 -10.44 -15.01
N SER A 12 -20.73 -11.11 -16.16
CA SER A 12 -21.80 -12.03 -16.54
C SER A 12 -21.67 -13.41 -15.88
N GLY A 13 -20.57 -13.68 -15.18
CA GLY A 13 -20.31 -14.96 -14.50
C GLY A 13 -19.66 -16.04 -15.36
N LYS A 14 -19.23 -15.72 -16.59
CA LYS A 14 -18.59 -16.70 -17.49
C LYS A 14 -17.26 -17.24 -16.93
N HIS A 15 -16.61 -16.48 -16.06
CA HIS A 15 -15.34 -16.82 -15.42
C HIS A 15 -15.49 -17.24 -13.94
N GLY A 16 -16.66 -17.71 -13.55
CA GLY A 16 -16.95 -18.18 -12.19
C GLY A 16 -17.56 -17.13 -11.27
N GLU A 17 -18.24 -17.63 -10.23
CA GLU A 17 -19.08 -16.80 -9.37
C GLU A 17 -18.27 -15.87 -8.46
N ALA A 18 -17.12 -16.31 -7.96
CA ALA A 18 -16.21 -15.46 -7.18
C ALA A 18 -15.73 -14.26 -8.00
N LYS A 19 -15.27 -14.47 -9.24
CA LYS A 19 -14.85 -13.37 -10.13
C LYS A 19 -16.01 -12.45 -10.47
N ARG A 20 -17.22 -12.97 -10.63
CA ARG A 20 -18.42 -12.16 -10.86
C ARG A 20 -18.69 -11.20 -9.70
N VAL A 21 -18.65 -11.70 -8.46
CA VAL A 21 -18.83 -10.89 -7.25
C VAL A 21 -17.72 -9.85 -7.13
N ALA A 22 -16.46 -10.25 -7.25
CA ALA A 22 -15.31 -9.35 -7.19
C ALA A 22 -15.38 -8.25 -8.27
N MET A 23 -15.64 -8.62 -9.52
CA MET A 23 -15.74 -7.68 -10.63
C MET A 23 -16.91 -6.70 -10.44
N LYS A 24 -18.03 -7.15 -9.86
CA LYS A 24 -19.17 -6.27 -9.53
C LYS A 24 -18.81 -5.24 -8.46
N ILE A 25 -18.09 -5.66 -7.41
CA ILE A 25 -17.60 -4.76 -6.35
C ILE A 25 -16.66 -3.72 -6.95
N LEU A 26 -15.64 -4.17 -7.70
CA LEU A 26 -14.66 -3.28 -8.31
C LEU A 26 -15.30 -2.32 -9.33
N SER A 27 -16.28 -2.80 -10.09
CA SER A 27 -16.99 -1.93 -11.04
C SER A 27 -17.74 -0.81 -10.33
N ARG A 28 -18.40 -1.14 -9.22
CA ARG A 28 -19.10 -0.14 -8.41
C ARG A 28 -18.15 0.82 -7.72
N MET A 29 -17.01 0.31 -7.21
CA MET A 29 -15.93 1.12 -6.66
C MET A 29 -15.43 2.12 -7.71
N GLY A 30 -15.11 1.63 -8.92
CA GLY A 30 -14.68 2.47 -10.03
C GLY A 30 -15.68 3.57 -10.37
N GLU A 31 -16.99 3.28 -10.41
CA GLU A 31 -18.02 4.30 -10.60
C GLU A 31 -18.03 5.37 -9.49
N ILE A 32 -17.90 4.97 -8.22
CA ILE A 32 -17.92 5.89 -7.08
C ILE A 32 -16.72 6.85 -7.13
N TYR A 33 -15.54 6.33 -7.46
CA TYR A 33 -14.31 7.12 -7.54
C TYR A 33 -14.06 7.77 -8.91
N GLY A 34 -15.03 7.68 -9.84
CA GLY A 34 -14.93 8.30 -11.16
C GLY A 34 -13.90 7.66 -12.09
N ALA A 35 -13.53 6.39 -11.87
CA ALA A 35 -12.67 5.63 -12.77
C ALA A 35 -13.36 5.42 -14.11
N GLU A 36 -12.68 5.80 -15.19
CA GLU A 36 -13.20 5.64 -16.54
C GLU A 36 -13.06 4.21 -17.05
N GLU A 37 -12.05 3.48 -16.59
CA GLU A 37 -11.70 2.14 -17.06
C GLU A 37 -11.02 1.31 -15.96
N MET A 38 -10.79 0.03 -16.26
CA MET A 38 -10.03 -0.89 -15.43
C MET A 38 -8.66 -1.12 -16.05
N ILE A 39 -7.66 -1.32 -15.20
CA ILE A 39 -6.27 -1.65 -15.58
C ILE A 39 -5.94 -3.06 -15.13
N SER A 40 -5.06 -3.74 -15.87
CA SER A 40 -4.45 -4.99 -15.41
C SER A 40 -3.45 -4.72 -14.29
N VAL A 41 -3.43 -5.59 -13.27
CA VAL A 41 -2.39 -5.59 -12.24
C VAL A 41 -1.48 -6.79 -12.41
N GLU A 42 -0.17 -6.64 -12.14
CA GLU A 42 0.80 -7.74 -12.29
C GLU A 42 0.94 -8.61 -11.03
N SER A 43 0.67 -8.05 -9.85
CA SER A 43 0.69 -8.78 -8.58
C SER A 43 -0.23 -8.12 -7.55
N ALA A 44 -0.52 -8.86 -6.47
CA ALA A 44 -1.29 -8.37 -5.33
C ALA A 44 -0.61 -8.67 -4.00
N HIS A 45 -0.91 -7.84 -3.00
CA HIS A 45 -0.53 -8.06 -1.61
C HIS A 45 -1.72 -7.73 -0.71
N ILE A 46 -2.30 -8.77 -0.12
CA ILE A 46 -3.54 -8.69 0.65
C ILE A 46 -3.23 -8.19 2.05
N ASP A 47 -3.84 -7.07 2.43
CA ASP A 47 -3.82 -6.52 3.79
C ASP A 47 -4.97 -7.11 4.62
N GLY A 48 -6.14 -7.25 3.99
CA GLY A 48 -7.37 -7.79 4.59
C GLY A 48 -7.32 -9.28 4.95
N CYS A 49 -6.12 -9.88 5.09
CA CYS A 49 -5.90 -11.25 5.54
C CYS A 49 -5.69 -11.38 7.06
N SER A 50 -5.64 -10.25 7.80
CA SER A 50 -5.51 -10.23 9.26
C SER A 50 -6.89 -10.16 9.93
N TYR A 51 -7.27 -11.21 10.67
CA TYR A 51 -8.56 -11.28 11.36
C TYR A 51 -8.80 -10.12 12.35
N SER A 52 -7.77 -9.62 13.04
CA SER A 52 -7.90 -8.47 13.94
C SER A 52 -8.17 -7.14 13.23
N ALA A 53 -7.91 -7.06 11.92
CA ALA A 53 -8.21 -5.87 11.11
C ALA A 53 -9.68 -5.90 10.64
N VAL A 54 -10.13 -7.04 10.13
CA VAL A 54 -11.43 -7.13 9.41
C VAL A 54 -12.51 -7.91 10.15
N TRP A 55 -12.16 -8.57 11.25
CA TRP A 55 -13.05 -9.33 12.14
C TRP A 55 -13.93 -10.35 11.39
N ASP A 56 -15.08 -10.69 11.97
CA ASP A 56 -16.00 -11.70 11.43
C ASP A 56 -16.48 -11.36 10.01
N ALA A 57 -16.65 -10.07 9.69
CA ALA A 57 -17.07 -9.65 8.36
C ALA A 57 -16.05 -10.01 7.27
N GLY A 58 -14.75 -9.80 7.53
CA GLY A 58 -13.71 -10.19 6.59
C GLY A 58 -13.47 -11.68 6.53
N LEU A 59 -13.60 -12.40 7.65
CA LEU A 59 -13.58 -13.87 7.65
C LEU A 59 -14.71 -14.44 6.80
N ASP A 60 -15.94 -13.99 7.03
CA ASP A 60 -17.12 -14.42 6.28
C ASP A 60 -16.97 -14.12 4.79
N PHE A 61 -16.38 -12.96 4.45
CA PHE A 61 -16.09 -12.62 3.06
C PHE A 61 -15.05 -13.56 2.43
N ALA A 62 -13.92 -13.81 3.10
CA ALA A 62 -12.87 -14.70 2.59
C ALA A 62 -13.40 -16.13 2.36
N GLU A 63 -14.08 -16.71 3.34
CA GLU A 63 -14.68 -18.05 3.20
C GLU A 63 -15.79 -18.08 2.15
N LYS A 64 -16.56 -17.00 2.01
CA LYS A 64 -17.57 -16.89 0.96
C LYS A 64 -16.91 -16.93 -0.41
N MET A 65 -15.85 -16.15 -0.63
CA MET A 65 -15.15 -16.10 -1.92
C MET A 65 -14.47 -17.45 -2.24
N GLU A 66 -13.88 -18.11 -1.25
CA GLU A 66 -13.36 -19.47 -1.37
C GLU A 66 -14.46 -20.46 -1.77
N LYS A 67 -15.60 -20.48 -1.06
CA LYS A 67 -16.74 -21.36 -1.34
C LYS A 67 -17.34 -21.13 -2.73
N LEU A 68 -17.23 -19.92 -3.26
CA LEU A 68 -17.63 -19.58 -4.63
C LEU A 68 -16.60 -20.03 -5.70
N GLY A 69 -15.55 -20.73 -5.30
CA GLY A 69 -14.48 -21.22 -6.17
C GLY A 69 -13.45 -20.15 -6.53
N GLY A 70 -13.25 -19.16 -5.65
CA GLY A 70 -12.25 -18.11 -5.85
C GLY A 70 -10.86 -18.68 -6.05
N GLN A 71 -10.16 -18.18 -7.07
CA GLN A 71 -8.75 -18.45 -7.33
C GLN A 71 -8.10 -17.14 -7.81
N VAL A 72 -7.00 -16.75 -7.20
CA VAL A 72 -6.30 -15.52 -7.58
C VAL A 72 -5.78 -15.62 -9.01
N ALA A 73 -5.94 -14.56 -9.80
CA ALA A 73 -5.55 -14.50 -11.20
C ALA A 73 -4.09 -14.05 -11.40
N VAL A 74 -3.48 -13.48 -10.36
CA VAL A 74 -2.12 -12.94 -10.36
C VAL A 74 -1.35 -13.42 -9.12
N PRO A 75 0.00 -13.45 -9.14
CA PRO A 75 0.79 -13.73 -7.95
C PRO A 75 0.35 -12.84 -6.78
N THR A 76 -0.15 -13.47 -5.73
CA THR A 76 -0.79 -12.79 -4.61
C THR A 76 -0.14 -13.24 -3.31
N SER A 77 0.42 -12.29 -2.57
CA SER A 77 1.08 -12.51 -1.28
C SER A 77 0.20 -12.06 -0.12
N LEU A 78 0.43 -12.61 1.07
CA LEU A 78 -0.34 -12.28 2.27
C LEU A 78 0.48 -11.43 3.25
N ASN A 79 -0.14 -10.37 3.77
CA ASN A 79 0.37 -9.62 4.92
C ASN A 79 0.37 -10.51 6.18
N ILE A 80 0.76 -9.97 7.33
CA ILE A 80 0.72 -10.64 8.63
C ILE A 80 -0.67 -11.25 8.92
N THR A 81 -0.66 -12.34 9.67
CA THR A 81 -1.86 -12.83 10.36
C THR A 81 -1.92 -12.26 11.79
N SER A 82 -3.04 -12.44 12.47
CA SER A 82 -3.28 -11.90 13.82
C SER A 82 -2.75 -12.78 14.95
N ARG A 83 -1.93 -13.80 14.63
CA ARG A 83 -1.35 -14.72 15.61
C ARG A 83 0.00 -15.26 15.15
N ASP A 84 0.81 -15.72 16.09
CA ASP A 84 1.90 -16.64 15.75
C ASP A 84 1.29 -18.00 15.35
N ILE A 85 1.44 -18.39 14.08
CA ILE A 85 0.80 -19.60 13.53
C ILE A 85 1.25 -20.87 14.27
N ARG A 86 2.47 -20.88 14.83
CA ARG A 86 3.08 -22.04 15.49
C ARG A 86 2.91 -22.02 17.00
N GLU A 87 3.02 -20.84 17.60
CA GLU A 87 3.24 -20.68 19.05
C GLU A 87 2.19 -19.78 19.73
N TRP A 88 1.04 -19.51 19.09
CA TRP A 88 -0.01 -18.64 19.63
C TRP A 88 -0.48 -19.01 21.05
N GLU A 89 -0.43 -20.29 21.43
CA GLU A 89 -0.77 -20.75 22.79
C GLU A 89 0.19 -20.17 23.85
N LYS A 90 1.49 -20.03 23.53
CA LYS A 90 2.48 -19.43 24.43
C LYS A 90 2.21 -17.94 24.68
N PHE A 91 1.60 -17.27 23.71
CA PHE A 91 1.16 -15.89 23.80
C PHE A 91 -0.25 -15.75 24.41
N GLN A 92 -0.82 -16.84 24.94
CA GLN A 92 -2.13 -16.86 25.59
C GLN A 92 -3.27 -16.33 24.69
N VAL A 93 -3.13 -16.47 23.37
CA VAL A 93 -4.18 -16.08 22.43
C VAL A 93 -5.42 -16.96 22.66
N PRO A 94 -6.63 -16.39 22.81
CA PRO A 94 -7.84 -17.17 23.05
C PRO A 94 -8.10 -18.18 21.93
N VAL A 95 -8.43 -19.43 22.28
CA VAL A 95 -8.67 -20.53 21.32
C VAL A 95 -9.69 -20.16 20.24
N GLY A 96 -10.77 -19.47 20.62
CA GLY A 96 -11.81 -19.03 19.67
C GLY A 96 -11.27 -18.02 18.64
N PHE A 97 -10.38 -17.12 19.07
CA PHE A 97 -9.73 -16.16 18.19
C PHE A 97 -8.71 -16.85 17.27
N ALA A 98 -7.89 -17.74 17.81
CA ALA A 98 -6.91 -18.49 17.03
C ALA A 98 -7.56 -19.34 15.93
N LYS A 99 -8.68 -20.01 16.23
CA LYS A 99 -9.46 -20.78 15.24
C LYS A 99 -10.04 -19.91 14.12
N LYS A 100 -10.45 -18.68 14.43
CA LYS A 100 -10.93 -17.74 13.39
C LYS A 100 -9.79 -17.25 12.50
N CYS A 101 -8.62 -16.97 13.08
CA CYS A 101 -7.41 -16.67 12.30
C CYS A 101 -7.05 -17.84 11.38
N GLU A 102 -7.01 -19.06 11.90
CA GLU A 102 -6.71 -20.27 11.10
C GLU A 102 -7.69 -20.47 9.94
N ARG A 103 -9.00 -20.30 10.17
CA ARG A 103 -10.01 -20.35 9.09
C ARG A 103 -9.74 -19.32 8.00
N MET A 104 -9.42 -18.09 8.40
CA MET A 104 -9.12 -17.00 7.48
C MET A 104 -7.85 -17.30 6.67
N GLU A 105 -6.76 -17.71 7.34
CA GLU A 105 -5.50 -18.12 6.73
C GLU A 105 -5.73 -19.21 5.67
N ASN A 106 -6.48 -20.25 6.03
CA ASN A 106 -6.80 -21.36 5.13
C ASN A 106 -7.64 -20.91 3.92
N ALA A 107 -8.62 -20.04 4.11
CA ALA A 107 -9.43 -19.53 3.00
C ALA A 107 -8.57 -18.83 1.93
N TYR A 108 -7.64 -17.96 2.36
CA TYR A 108 -6.73 -17.29 1.44
C TYR A 108 -5.73 -18.25 0.78
N ILE A 109 -5.16 -19.20 1.53
CA ILE A 109 -4.25 -20.22 0.99
C ILE A 109 -4.97 -21.09 -0.05
N ASN A 110 -6.19 -21.52 0.23
CA ASN A 110 -6.99 -22.36 -0.68
C ASN A 110 -7.41 -21.61 -1.96
N MET A 111 -7.51 -20.28 -1.91
CA MET A 111 -7.68 -19.42 -3.09
C MET A 111 -6.38 -19.21 -3.89
N GLY A 112 -5.25 -19.80 -3.48
CA GLY A 112 -3.97 -19.75 -4.19
C GLY A 112 -3.03 -18.62 -3.74
N CYS A 113 -3.30 -17.97 -2.61
CA CYS A 113 -2.41 -16.94 -2.08
C CYS A 113 -1.14 -17.54 -1.48
N ILE A 114 -0.03 -16.80 -1.59
CA ILE A 114 1.28 -17.17 -1.06
C ILE A 114 1.40 -16.65 0.38
N PRO A 115 1.54 -17.52 1.39
CA PRO A 115 1.52 -17.17 2.81
C PRO A 115 2.87 -16.58 3.26
N THR A 116 3.19 -15.37 2.81
CA THR A 116 4.44 -14.67 3.14
C THR A 116 4.46 -14.08 4.56
N TRP A 117 3.28 -13.81 5.13
CA TRP A 117 3.09 -13.31 6.51
C TRP A 117 3.95 -12.09 6.86
N THR A 118 3.98 -11.09 5.97
CA THR A 118 4.79 -9.88 6.18
C THR A 118 4.15 -8.66 5.54
N CYS A 119 4.21 -7.52 6.21
CA CYS A 119 3.85 -6.21 5.66
C CYS A 119 4.90 -5.65 4.69
N SER A 120 6.03 -6.34 4.54
CA SER A 120 7.15 -5.92 3.70
C SER A 120 7.39 -6.93 2.57
N PRO A 121 6.43 -7.14 1.64
CA PRO A 121 6.51 -8.17 0.61
C PRO A 121 7.73 -8.00 -0.32
N TYR A 122 8.22 -6.77 -0.44
CA TYR A 122 9.44 -6.41 -1.17
C TYR A 122 10.73 -6.99 -0.56
N GLN A 123 10.72 -7.37 0.72
CA GLN A 123 11.82 -8.10 1.35
C GLN A 123 11.74 -9.61 1.10
N TYR A 124 10.57 -10.09 0.65
CA TYR A 124 10.30 -11.50 0.34
C TYR A 124 10.27 -11.78 -1.17
N GLY A 125 10.87 -10.89 -1.97
CA GLY A 125 11.10 -11.10 -3.40
C GLY A 125 10.04 -10.55 -4.35
N ASN A 126 8.92 -10.00 -3.86
CA ASN A 126 7.95 -9.31 -4.71
C ASN A 126 8.42 -7.87 -4.99
N VAL A 127 9.17 -7.67 -6.08
CA VAL A 127 9.75 -6.37 -6.46
C VAL A 127 9.26 -5.96 -7.86
N PRO A 128 8.08 -5.33 -7.97
CA PRO A 128 7.55 -4.84 -9.24
C PRO A 128 8.50 -3.84 -9.91
N ARG A 129 8.40 -3.75 -11.25
CA ARG A 129 9.16 -2.77 -12.03
C ARG A 129 8.54 -1.39 -11.91
N PHE A 130 9.35 -0.37 -12.16
CA PHE A 130 8.89 1.01 -12.30
C PHE A 130 7.74 1.11 -13.30
N GLY A 131 6.67 1.81 -12.93
CA GLY A 131 5.46 2.02 -13.72
C GLY A 131 4.48 0.86 -13.73
N THR A 132 4.84 -0.32 -13.20
CA THR A 132 3.94 -1.48 -13.16
C THR A 132 2.74 -1.20 -12.23
N HIS A 133 1.54 -1.53 -12.70
CA HIS A 133 0.34 -1.48 -11.89
C HIS A 133 0.21 -2.76 -11.04
N ILE A 134 -0.05 -2.59 -9.74
CA ILE A 134 -0.21 -3.69 -8.77
C ILE A 134 -1.42 -3.42 -7.87
N ALA A 135 -1.85 -4.43 -7.12
CA ALA A 135 -2.92 -4.32 -6.12
C ALA A 135 -2.37 -4.66 -4.73
N TRP A 136 -1.54 -3.77 -4.19
CA TRP A 136 -1.06 -3.88 -2.80
C TRP A 136 -1.87 -2.93 -1.94
N ALA A 137 -2.35 -3.38 -0.78
CA ALA A 137 -3.20 -2.56 0.10
C ALA A 137 -2.56 -2.18 1.44
N GLU A 138 -1.58 -2.96 1.91
CA GLU A 138 -0.92 -2.68 3.19
C GLU A 138 -0.22 -1.30 3.14
N SER A 139 -0.45 -0.49 4.16
CA SER A 139 -0.04 0.93 4.24
C SER A 139 1.43 1.21 3.88
N ASN A 140 2.37 0.49 4.49
CA ASN A 140 3.79 0.64 4.20
C ASN A 140 4.15 0.07 2.82
N ALA A 141 3.58 -1.06 2.42
CA ALA A 141 3.80 -1.67 1.13
C ALA A 141 3.31 -0.77 -0.02
N VAL A 142 2.16 -0.12 0.13
CA VAL A 142 1.61 0.88 -0.80
C VAL A 142 2.60 2.02 -0.96
N ASN A 143 2.99 2.64 0.16
CA ASN A 143 3.89 3.78 0.14
C ASN A 143 5.27 3.41 -0.44
N TYR A 144 5.82 2.27 -0.04
CA TYR A 144 7.08 1.76 -0.55
C TYR A 144 7.00 1.47 -2.06
N ALA A 145 5.93 0.82 -2.54
CA ALA A 145 5.76 0.51 -3.95
C ALA A 145 5.66 1.79 -4.80
N ASN A 146 4.88 2.77 -4.36
CA ASN A 146 4.73 4.04 -5.06
C ASN A 146 6.02 4.87 -5.06
N SER A 147 6.65 5.02 -3.91
CA SER A 147 7.74 5.99 -3.69
C SER A 147 9.11 5.42 -4.02
N ILE A 148 9.39 4.15 -3.69
CA ILE A 148 10.74 3.58 -3.77
C ILE A 148 10.91 2.73 -5.03
N LEU A 149 9.88 1.96 -5.41
CA LEU A 149 9.91 1.17 -6.65
C LEU A 149 9.39 1.95 -7.85
N GLY A 150 8.56 2.98 -7.63
CA GLY A 150 7.83 3.67 -8.69
C GLY A 150 6.76 2.80 -9.36
N ALA A 151 6.34 1.72 -8.70
CA ALA A 151 5.16 0.97 -9.09
C ALA A 151 3.90 1.79 -8.77
N ARG A 152 2.75 1.32 -9.23
CA ARG A 152 1.49 2.06 -9.17
C ARG A 152 0.44 1.25 -8.44
N THR A 153 0.06 1.69 -7.26
CA THR A 153 -1.02 1.11 -6.45
C THR A 153 -1.74 2.20 -5.67
N GLU A 154 -3.04 2.00 -5.44
CA GLU A 154 -3.81 2.83 -4.53
C GLU A 154 -3.85 2.20 -3.13
N ARG A 155 -4.12 3.01 -2.11
CA ARG A 155 -4.53 2.54 -0.80
C ARG A 155 -5.97 2.05 -0.86
N TYR A 156 -6.13 0.78 -1.20
CA TYR A 156 -7.45 0.15 -1.23
C TYR A 156 -8.00 -0.04 0.18
N GLY A 157 -9.32 0.06 0.32
CA GLY A 157 -9.98 -0.45 1.51
C GLY A 157 -9.86 -1.98 1.57
N ASP A 158 -9.95 -2.53 2.78
CA ASP A 158 -9.91 -3.98 2.99
C ASP A 158 -10.89 -4.71 2.06
N LEU A 159 -10.51 -5.94 1.67
CA LEU A 159 -11.26 -6.85 0.79
C LEU A 159 -11.26 -6.46 -0.70
N ILE A 160 -10.99 -5.18 -1.03
CA ILE A 160 -10.84 -4.73 -2.41
C ILE A 160 -9.57 -5.30 -3.05
N ASP A 161 -8.51 -5.45 -2.26
CA ASP A 161 -7.28 -6.14 -2.63
C ASP A 161 -7.52 -7.59 -3.09
N LEU A 162 -8.33 -8.36 -2.36
CA LEU A 162 -8.72 -9.71 -2.75
C LEU A 162 -9.55 -9.68 -4.04
N CYS A 163 -10.47 -8.72 -4.17
CA CYS A 163 -11.23 -8.57 -5.40
C CYS A 163 -10.31 -8.34 -6.59
N CYS A 164 -9.34 -7.42 -6.47
CA CYS A 164 -8.34 -7.14 -7.48
C CYS A 164 -7.50 -8.37 -7.82
N ALA A 165 -7.07 -9.13 -6.81
CA ALA A 165 -6.31 -10.36 -6.97
C ALA A 165 -7.09 -11.44 -7.74
N LEU A 166 -8.37 -11.62 -7.43
CA LEU A 166 -9.25 -12.62 -8.08
C LEU A 166 -9.51 -12.33 -9.56
N VAL A 167 -9.64 -11.05 -9.94
CA VAL A 167 -9.93 -10.67 -11.33
C VAL A 167 -8.68 -10.27 -12.12
N GLY A 168 -7.56 -9.98 -11.45
CA GLY A 168 -6.34 -9.46 -12.07
C GLY A 168 -6.48 -8.03 -12.61
N ARG A 169 -7.39 -7.25 -12.03
CA ARG A 169 -7.77 -5.89 -12.48
C ARG A 169 -7.97 -4.97 -11.28
N ALA A 170 -7.71 -3.68 -11.47
CA ALA A 170 -8.06 -2.61 -10.55
C ALA A 170 -8.71 -1.43 -11.30
N PRO A 171 -9.57 -0.62 -10.67
CA PRO A 171 -10.06 0.62 -11.27
C PRO A 171 -8.91 1.61 -11.51
N TYR A 172 -8.87 2.27 -12.67
CA TYR A 172 -7.87 3.29 -12.97
C TYR A 172 -8.19 4.61 -12.27
N MET A 173 -7.71 4.75 -11.04
CA MET A 173 -8.00 5.87 -10.15
C MET A 173 -6.83 6.20 -9.24
N GLY A 174 -6.92 7.35 -8.56
CA GLY A 174 -5.99 7.75 -7.52
C GLY A 174 -4.51 7.69 -7.97
N LEU A 175 -3.65 7.07 -7.17
CA LEU A 175 -2.20 6.95 -7.39
C LEU A 175 -1.82 6.07 -8.58
N HIS A 176 -2.75 5.37 -9.23
CA HIS A 176 -2.47 4.79 -10.55
C HIS A 176 -2.27 5.85 -11.62
N LYS A 177 -2.89 7.02 -11.45
CA LYS A 177 -2.89 8.12 -12.42
C LYS A 177 -1.68 9.02 -12.18
N THR A 178 -0.96 9.37 -13.25
CA THR A 178 0.25 10.19 -13.12
C THR A 178 -0.06 11.57 -12.56
N GLU A 179 -1.13 12.22 -13.02
CA GLU A 179 -1.51 13.58 -12.61
C GLU A 179 -1.83 13.73 -11.11
N ASN A 180 -2.14 12.60 -10.44
CA ASN A 180 -2.46 12.53 -9.02
C ASN A 180 -1.22 12.31 -8.13
N ARG A 181 -0.03 12.11 -8.72
CA ARG A 181 1.21 11.78 -8.00
C ARG A 181 2.11 12.99 -7.72
N ALA A 182 1.60 14.20 -7.97
CA ALA A 182 2.34 15.43 -7.72
C ALA A 182 2.41 15.74 -6.23
N ALA A 183 3.59 16.08 -5.72
CA ALA A 183 3.77 16.59 -4.38
C ALA A 183 2.97 17.89 -4.17
N LYS A 184 2.38 18.02 -2.98
CA LYS A 184 1.63 19.19 -2.53
C LYS A 184 2.34 19.97 -1.42
N VAL A 185 3.25 19.32 -0.71
CA VAL A 185 4.04 19.93 0.35
C VAL A 185 5.51 19.58 0.16
N VAL A 186 6.41 20.54 0.31
CA VAL A 186 7.86 20.38 0.20
C VAL A 186 8.48 20.61 1.57
N TYR A 187 9.16 19.60 2.11
CA TYR A 187 9.90 19.66 3.35
C TYR A 187 11.39 19.82 3.05
N ASP A 188 11.98 20.90 3.52
CA ASP A 188 13.41 21.15 3.46
C ASP A 188 14.06 20.73 4.78
N ILE A 189 14.84 19.65 4.74
CA ILE A 189 15.57 19.12 5.90
C ILE A 189 17.03 19.59 5.95
N SER A 190 17.44 20.51 5.08
CA SER A 190 18.84 20.97 4.99
C SER A 190 19.36 21.65 6.27
N GLN A 191 18.47 22.07 7.16
CA GLN A 191 18.83 22.68 8.44
C GLN A 191 19.09 21.65 9.54
N ILE A 192 18.76 20.37 9.32
CA ILE A 192 19.02 19.31 10.30
C ILE A 192 20.49 18.89 10.20
N PRO A 193 21.25 18.89 11.32
CA PRO A 193 22.64 18.47 11.30
C PRO A 193 22.81 17.04 10.77
N MET A 194 23.69 16.87 9.77
CA MET A 194 23.97 15.59 9.11
C MET A 194 24.25 14.43 10.06
N LYS A 195 24.94 14.69 11.19
CA LYS A 195 25.23 13.70 12.23
C LYS A 195 23.99 12.98 12.78
N TYR A 196 22.81 13.60 12.69
CA TYR A 196 21.55 12.97 13.11
C TYR A 196 20.93 12.13 11.98
N LEU A 197 21.18 12.49 10.73
CA LEU A 197 20.58 11.87 9.55
C LEU A 197 21.35 10.65 9.03
N GLU A 198 22.55 10.39 9.56
CA GLU A 198 23.36 9.22 9.21
C GLU A 198 22.65 7.90 9.55
N ASP A 199 21.95 7.84 10.68
CA ASP A 199 21.18 6.67 11.11
C ASP A 199 19.81 6.62 10.39
N PRO A 200 19.46 5.51 9.70
CA PRO A 200 18.15 5.36 9.07
C PRO A 200 16.95 5.57 10.01
N SER A 201 17.09 5.34 11.32
CA SER A 201 16.03 5.58 12.30
C SER A 201 15.61 7.05 12.38
N ALA A 202 16.49 7.99 12.05
CA ALA A 202 16.14 9.41 11.96
C ALA A 202 15.07 9.68 10.90
N PHE A 203 15.04 8.88 9.84
CA PHE A 203 14.01 8.99 8.80
C PHE A 203 12.66 8.44 9.26
N ALA A 204 12.61 7.62 10.32
CA ALA A 204 11.33 7.27 10.96
C ALA A 204 10.74 8.50 11.68
N VAL A 205 11.57 9.30 12.36
CA VAL A 205 11.14 10.55 13.00
C VAL A 205 10.64 11.55 11.97
N LEU A 206 11.41 11.74 10.88
CA LEU A 206 11.02 12.61 9.78
C LEU A 206 9.72 12.11 9.11
N GLY A 207 9.61 10.81 8.90
CA GLY A 207 8.38 10.21 8.35
C GLY A 207 7.18 10.44 9.27
N TYR A 208 7.35 10.29 10.59
CA TYR A 208 6.30 10.57 11.57
C TYR A 208 5.87 12.04 11.57
N LEU A 209 6.84 12.96 11.62
CA LEU A 209 6.60 14.41 11.54
C LEU A 209 5.83 14.77 10.27
N VAL A 210 6.34 14.33 9.12
CA VAL A 210 5.75 14.65 7.82
C VAL A 210 4.36 14.05 7.71
N GLY A 211 4.19 12.77 8.04
CA GLY A 211 2.89 12.10 7.95
C GLY A 211 1.84 12.75 8.85
N LYS A 212 2.20 13.11 10.10
CA LYS A 212 1.31 13.81 11.02
C LYS A 212 0.84 15.16 10.45
N ASP A 213 1.69 15.89 9.74
CA ASP A 213 1.39 17.19 9.15
C ASP A 213 0.62 17.09 7.82
N VAL A 214 1.10 16.33 6.83
CA VAL A 214 0.47 16.26 5.48
C VAL A 214 -0.80 15.44 5.40
N LYS A 215 -1.02 14.54 6.37
CA LYS A 215 -2.08 13.53 6.29
C LYS A 215 -1.97 12.75 4.96
N GLU A 216 -3.00 12.82 4.13
CA GLU A 216 -3.11 12.06 2.88
C GLU A 216 -2.44 12.77 1.68
N GLU A 217 -1.96 14.01 1.84
CA GLU A 217 -1.26 14.72 0.78
C GLU A 217 0.13 14.09 0.50
N ILE A 218 0.64 14.28 -0.73
CA ILE A 218 1.93 13.74 -1.15
C ILE A 218 3.04 14.73 -0.76
N PRO A 219 3.98 14.36 0.14
CA PRO A 219 5.13 15.20 0.46
C PRO A 219 6.28 14.99 -0.53
N ALA A 220 7.08 16.03 -0.73
CA ALA A 220 8.43 15.97 -1.27
C ALA A 220 9.44 16.38 -0.20
N VAL A 221 10.60 15.73 -0.15
CA VAL A 221 11.69 16.05 0.77
C VAL A 221 12.93 16.45 -0.03
N VAL A 222 13.51 17.61 0.30
CA VAL A 222 14.77 18.14 -0.25
C VAL A 222 15.85 18.22 0.84
N GLY A 223 17.12 18.23 0.45
CA GLY A 223 18.25 18.31 1.39
C GLY A 223 18.79 16.95 1.83
N ALA A 224 18.37 15.87 1.17
CA ALA A 224 18.71 14.49 1.50
C ALA A 224 19.51 13.77 0.38
N GLU A 225 19.80 14.46 -0.73
CA GLU A 225 20.17 13.90 -2.03
C GLU A 225 21.49 13.10 -2.00
N SER A 226 22.42 13.47 -1.10
CA SER A 226 23.81 13.01 -1.13
C SER A 226 24.11 11.77 -0.28
N PHE A 227 23.18 11.36 0.59
CA PHE A 227 23.45 10.30 1.58
C PHE A 227 22.28 9.33 1.80
N VAL A 228 21.08 9.62 1.30
CA VAL A 228 19.90 8.77 1.51
C VAL A 228 20.02 7.44 0.77
N GLY A 229 19.92 6.37 1.56
CA GLY A 229 19.86 5.00 1.06
C GLY A 229 18.46 4.40 1.15
N LYS A 230 18.35 3.15 0.69
CA LYS A 230 17.10 2.38 0.69
C LYS A 230 16.50 2.21 2.10
N GLU A 231 17.33 2.04 3.11
CA GLU A 231 16.86 1.86 4.51
C GLU A 231 16.28 3.16 5.08
N HIS A 232 16.87 4.33 4.76
CA HIS A 232 16.30 5.63 5.11
C HIS A 232 14.91 5.82 4.49
N LEU A 233 14.79 5.54 3.19
CA LEU A 233 13.49 5.64 2.49
C LEU A 233 12.46 4.68 3.07
N LYS A 234 12.87 3.45 3.42
CA LYS A 234 11.99 2.46 4.04
C LYS A 234 11.50 2.92 5.41
N ALA A 235 12.38 3.47 6.25
CA ALA A 235 12.03 4.01 7.56
C ALA A 235 11.02 5.17 7.44
N PHE A 236 11.28 6.09 6.51
CA PHE A 236 10.36 7.20 6.19
C PHE A 236 9.00 6.70 5.70
N SER A 237 9.00 5.73 4.78
CA SER A 237 7.80 5.11 4.21
C SER A 237 6.90 4.54 5.30
N ALA A 238 7.47 3.73 6.19
CA ALA A 238 6.72 3.10 7.27
C ALA A 238 6.11 4.13 8.23
N ALA A 239 6.91 5.11 8.68
CA ALA A 239 6.47 6.09 9.67
C ALA A 239 5.46 7.10 9.11
N SER A 240 5.64 7.57 7.87
CA SER A 240 4.69 8.49 7.22
C SER A 240 3.36 7.83 6.88
N ALA A 241 3.38 6.56 6.46
CA ALA A 241 2.15 5.80 6.25
C ALA A 241 1.38 5.61 7.58
N ALA A 242 2.08 5.26 8.66
CA ALA A 242 1.48 4.99 9.98
C ALA A 242 0.92 6.25 10.65
N SER A 243 1.64 7.38 10.59
CA SER A 243 1.22 8.64 11.22
C SER A 243 0.27 9.47 10.37
N GLY A 244 0.32 9.33 9.04
CA GLY A 244 -0.32 10.23 8.09
C GLY A 244 -1.29 9.62 7.10
N SER A 245 -1.38 8.29 6.93
CA SER A 245 -2.06 7.71 5.75
C SER A 245 -1.40 8.12 4.41
N VAL A 246 -0.13 8.52 4.43
CA VAL A 246 0.64 8.87 3.23
C VAL A 246 0.76 7.64 2.32
N GLY A 247 0.16 7.71 1.13
CA GLY A 247 0.21 6.64 0.13
C GLY A 247 1.41 6.72 -0.82
N MET A 248 2.11 7.86 -0.84
CA MET A 248 3.28 8.12 -1.68
C MET A 248 4.03 9.36 -1.15
N PHE A 249 5.35 9.38 -1.31
CA PHE A 249 6.22 10.54 -1.10
C PHE A 249 7.30 10.60 -2.18
N HIS A 250 7.95 11.76 -2.27
CA HIS A 250 9.14 11.97 -3.08
C HIS A 250 10.31 12.35 -2.19
N VAL A 251 11.49 11.76 -2.41
CA VAL A 251 12.77 12.30 -1.93
C VAL A 251 13.55 12.68 -3.17
N ILE A 252 13.87 13.97 -3.28
CA ILE A 252 14.49 14.51 -4.49
C ILE A 252 15.84 13.84 -4.73
N GLY A 253 16.11 13.46 -5.99
CA GLY A 253 17.33 12.76 -6.39
C GLY A 253 17.39 11.27 -6.02
N CYS A 254 16.53 10.80 -5.11
CA CYS A 254 16.56 9.42 -4.60
C CYS A 254 15.40 8.56 -5.11
N THR A 255 14.17 9.10 -5.08
CA THR A 255 12.97 8.39 -5.57
C THR A 255 12.85 8.48 -7.10
N PRO A 256 12.36 7.43 -7.78
CA PRO A 256 12.50 7.31 -9.23
C PRO A 256 11.62 8.29 -10.02
N GLU A 257 10.55 8.82 -9.43
CA GLU A 257 9.68 9.85 -10.04
C GLU A 257 10.11 11.30 -9.73
N ALA A 258 11.18 11.50 -8.97
CA ALA A 258 11.60 12.81 -8.50
C ALA A 258 13.12 13.00 -8.59
N ARG A 259 13.66 13.05 -9.80
CA ARG A 259 15.08 13.43 -9.98
C ARG A 259 15.28 14.92 -9.70
N THR A 260 14.23 15.70 -9.89
CA THR A 260 14.20 17.14 -9.58
C THR A 260 12.92 17.49 -8.84
N LEU A 261 12.95 18.61 -8.10
CA LEU A 261 11.76 19.14 -7.45
C LEU A 261 10.63 19.41 -8.46
N LYS A 262 10.98 19.88 -9.67
CA LYS A 262 10.00 20.13 -10.74
C LYS A 262 9.26 18.87 -11.17
N GLU A 263 9.94 17.72 -11.22
CA GLU A 263 9.29 16.44 -11.53
C GLU A 263 8.37 16.01 -10.38
N ALA A 264 8.85 16.11 -9.13
CA ALA A 264 8.07 15.76 -7.93
C ALA A 264 6.77 16.57 -7.83
N THR A 265 6.82 17.88 -8.08
CA THR A 265 5.64 18.76 -8.03
C THR A 265 4.86 18.79 -9.35
N GLN A 266 5.39 18.12 -10.39
CA GLN A 266 4.88 18.17 -11.76
C GLN A 266 4.74 19.61 -12.30
N GLY A 267 5.62 20.51 -11.84
CA GLY A 267 5.61 21.93 -12.20
C GLY A 267 4.42 22.72 -11.64
N LYS A 268 3.66 22.16 -10.68
CA LYS A 268 2.59 22.89 -10.00
C LYS A 268 3.20 23.91 -9.05
N GLU A 269 2.65 25.13 -9.04
CA GLU A 269 3.14 26.27 -8.26
C GLU A 269 2.46 26.38 -6.88
N ASP A 270 1.40 25.61 -6.63
CA ASP A 270 0.57 25.63 -5.41
C ASP A 270 1.12 24.78 -4.26
N THR A 271 2.44 24.65 -4.15
CA THR A 271 3.08 23.79 -3.13
C THR A 271 3.40 24.54 -1.85
N ARG A 272 2.94 24.00 -0.71
CA ARG A 272 3.31 24.50 0.63
C ARG A 272 4.77 24.13 0.92
N ASN A 273 5.57 25.07 1.41
CA ASN A 273 6.97 24.82 1.79
C ASN A 273 7.12 24.85 3.32
N VAL A 274 7.84 23.87 3.86
CA VAL A 274 8.11 23.73 5.29
C VAL A 274 9.60 23.54 5.47
N ALA A 275 10.26 24.47 6.16
CA ALA A 275 11.64 24.28 6.60
C ALA A 275 11.61 23.49 7.92
N VAL A 276 12.23 22.32 7.94
CA VAL A 276 12.30 21.47 9.14
C VAL A 276 13.58 21.82 9.88
N ASP A 277 13.42 22.39 11.07
CA ASP A 277 14.53 22.68 11.97
C ASP A 277 14.77 21.58 13.01
N GLU A 278 15.81 21.74 13.81
CA GLU A 278 16.18 20.78 14.86
C GLU A 278 15.13 20.69 15.97
N GLU A 279 14.41 21.79 16.27
CA GLU A 279 13.36 21.80 17.30
C GLU A 279 12.16 20.94 16.86
N MET A 280 11.71 21.12 15.62
CA MET A 280 10.64 20.31 15.04
C MET A 280 11.00 18.81 15.02
N TYR A 281 12.24 18.49 14.64
CA TYR A 281 12.72 17.11 14.61
C TYR A 281 12.71 16.47 15.99
N TRP A 282 13.29 17.13 17.01
CA TRP A 282 13.34 16.55 18.36
C TRP A 282 11.98 16.50 19.03
N HIS A 283 11.10 17.46 18.77
CA HIS A 283 9.72 17.37 19.23
C HIS A 283 9.02 16.13 18.69
N ALA A 284 9.20 15.82 17.40
CA ALA A 284 8.65 14.61 16.79
C ALA A 284 9.30 13.30 17.29
N TYR A 285 10.54 13.36 17.78
CA TYR A 285 11.23 12.21 18.37
C TYR A 285 10.70 11.86 19.76
N GLU A 286 10.23 12.86 20.52
CA GLU A 286 9.74 12.68 21.88
C GLU A 286 8.28 12.20 21.97
N GLU A 287 7.49 12.36 20.90
CA GLU A 287 6.11 11.88 20.78
C GLU A 287 6.01 10.36 20.51
#